data_AF-A0A932EE95-F1
#
_entry.id   AF-A0A932EE95-F1
#
_cell.length_a   1.000
_cell.length_b   1.000
_cell.length_c   1.000
_cell.angle_alpha   90.00
_cell.angle_beta   90.00
_cell.angle_gamma   90.00
#
_symmetry.space_group_name_H-M   'P 1'
#
loop_
_entity.id
_entity.type
_entity.pdbx_description
1 polymer ?
#
loop_
_entity_poly.entity_id
_entity_poly.type
_entity_poly.pdbx_seq_one_letter_code
_entity_poly.pdbx_strand_id
1 'polypeptide(L)'
;MIELKSGNLNEVSLVEGRDSHLLVLRKPQSRANIARTMAQVMVEHEFEGFFDNPSSRIGMRSPVEQVTFAQRLRYHGIPTPGTFLRQTGEQLIDYIPDVEKLYDLWLKQDPRAADTTPEVFRVVMMAHEEDLVPGDVTGKNELVTPEAEVALIDFDIRLFGPEAREFEYANLMYRLSRAAHRGSPRQLPVLGDICKDTLCSRQVRSLYDRTTLLRYMHRFAWLSTGEGSAKLHGMTPIIRPEYSAELFHFLIEVLECSIHQSE
;
A
#
# COMPACT_ATOMS: atom_id res chain seq x y z
N MET A 1 26.80 -8.86 -6.23
CA MET A 1 26.44 -7.46 -5.95
C MET A 1 24.92 -7.44 -5.89
N ILE A 2 24.32 -7.16 -4.74
CA ILE A 2 22.86 -7.09 -4.60
C ILE A 2 22.44 -5.75 -5.19
N GLU A 3 21.76 -5.77 -6.33
CA GLU A 3 21.27 -4.55 -6.97
C GLU A 3 19.97 -4.11 -6.29
N LEU A 4 20.05 -3.08 -5.44
CA LEU A 4 18.85 -2.43 -4.92
C LEU A 4 18.32 -1.48 -6.00
N LYS A 5 17.09 -1.72 -6.48
CA LYS A 5 16.41 -0.77 -7.37
C LYS A 5 16.22 0.56 -6.62
N SER A 6 16.69 1.66 -7.21
CA SER A 6 16.47 3.01 -6.68
C SER A 6 14.97 3.32 -6.58
N GLY A 7 14.52 3.88 -5.46
CA GLY A 7 13.16 4.37 -5.29
C GLY A 7 12.95 5.72 -6.00
N ASN A 8 11.68 6.08 -6.23
CA ASN A 8 11.33 7.34 -6.91
C ASN A 8 11.56 8.60 -6.05
N LEU A 9 11.63 8.44 -4.72
CA LEU A 9 11.84 9.52 -3.74
C LEU A 9 13.19 9.46 -3.04
N ASN A 10 13.85 8.30 -3.04
CA ASN A 10 15.10 8.07 -2.36
C ASN A 10 16.09 7.29 -3.23
N GLU A 11 17.35 7.72 -3.23
CA GLU A 11 18.47 6.86 -3.64
C GLU A 11 18.69 5.81 -2.55
N VAL A 12 18.88 4.56 -2.96
CA VAL A 12 18.98 3.43 -2.04
C VAL A 12 20.30 2.71 -2.30
N SER A 13 21.04 2.40 -1.23
CA SER A 13 22.30 1.65 -1.30
C SER A 13 22.46 0.75 -0.08
N LEU A 14 23.19 -0.36 -0.21
CA LEU A 14 23.61 -1.16 0.94
C LEU A 14 24.88 -0.57 1.55
N VAL A 15 24.92 -0.52 2.87
CA VAL A 15 26.12 -0.16 3.63
C VAL A 15 26.33 -1.16 4.75
N GLU A 16 27.59 -1.36 5.13
CA GLU A 16 27.93 -2.18 6.28
C GLU A 16 27.80 -1.35 7.56
N GLY A 17 27.03 -1.87 8.51
CA GLY A 17 26.86 -1.32 9.85
C GLY A 17 27.97 -1.75 10.80
N ARG A 18 27.71 -1.62 12.11
CA ARG A 18 28.59 -2.24 13.11
C ARG A 18 28.38 -3.76 13.10
N ASP A 19 29.42 -4.50 13.42
CA ASP A 19 29.42 -5.98 13.50
C ASP A 19 29.06 -6.68 12.17
N SER A 20 29.40 -6.05 11.04
CA SER A 20 29.15 -6.57 9.68
C SER A 20 27.68 -6.83 9.33
N HIS A 21 26.75 -6.25 10.10
CA HIS A 21 25.34 -6.29 9.74
C HIS A 21 25.07 -5.34 8.56
N LEU A 22 24.29 -5.78 7.57
CA LEU A 22 23.94 -4.95 6.42
C LEU A 22 22.78 -4.00 6.75
N LEU A 23 22.91 -2.77 6.26
CA LEU A 23 21.91 -1.72 6.35
C LEU A 23 21.55 -1.21 4.96
N VAL A 24 20.31 -0.78 4.80
CA VAL A 24 19.84 -0.01 3.65
C VAL A 24 19.97 1.48 3.99
N LEU A 25 20.85 2.18 3.28
CA LEU A 25 20.97 3.63 3.33
C LEU A 25 19.99 4.25 2.32
N ARG A 26 19.03 5.05 2.82
CA ARG A 26 18.13 5.86 1.99
C ARG A 26 18.54 7.33 2.05
N LYS A 27 18.89 7.89 0.90
CA LYS A 27 19.17 9.32 0.73
C LYS A 27 18.03 9.98 -0.05
N PRO A 28 17.48 11.10 0.41
CA PRO A 28 16.47 11.83 -0.35
C PRO A 28 16.99 12.20 -1.74
N GLN A 29 16.15 12.01 -2.76
CA GLN A 29 16.42 12.46 -4.12
C GLN A 29 16.54 14.00 -4.21
N SER A 30 16.99 14.49 -5.36
CA SER A 30 16.99 15.94 -5.61
C SER A 30 15.57 16.53 -5.46
N ARG A 31 15.47 17.79 -5.03
CA ARG A 31 14.17 18.49 -4.87
C ARG A 31 13.32 18.45 -6.14
N ALA A 32 13.95 18.54 -7.32
CA ALA A 32 13.26 18.48 -8.60
C ALA A 32 12.65 17.09 -8.87
N ASN A 33 13.36 16.01 -8.53
CA ASN A 33 12.85 14.65 -8.64
C ASN A 33 11.71 14.41 -7.65
N ILE A 34 11.87 14.83 -6.39
CA ILE A 34 10.81 14.74 -5.38
C ILE A 34 9.56 15.49 -5.84
N ALA A 35 9.69 16.73 -6.31
CA ALA A 35 8.55 17.53 -6.78
C ALA A 35 7.81 16.86 -7.94
N ARG A 36 8.56 16.26 -8.88
CA ARG A 36 7.97 15.51 -10.01
C ARG A 36 7.22 14.27 -9.54
N THR A 37 7.84 13.47 -8.67
CA THR A 37 7.21 12.26 -8.12
C THR A 37 5.97 12.63 -7.32
N MET A 38 6.02 13.67 -6.48
CA MET A 38 4.86 14.13 -5.72
C MET A 38 3.73 14.63 -6.61
N ALA A 39 4.04 15.35 -7.70
CA ALA A 39 3.03 15.76 -8.67
C ALA A 39 2.32 14.55 -9.30
N GLN A 40 3.07 13.50 -9.62
CA GLN A 40 2.49 12.24 -10.11
C GLN A 40 1.62 11.56 -9.03
N VAL A 41 2.10 11.45 -7.80
CA VAL A 41 1.34 10.87 -6.68
C VAL A 41 0.03 11.62 -6.48
N MET A 42 0.06 12.96 -6.52
CA MET A 42 -1.15 13.78 -6.41
C MET A 42 -2.13 13.50 -7.55
N VAL A 43 -1.68 13.43 -8.80
CA VAL A 43 -2.55 13.10 -9.95
C VAL A 43 -3.16 11.71 -9.79
N GLU A 44 -2.38 10.72 -9.35
CA GLU A 44 -2.90 9.37 -9.10
C GLU A 44 -4.01 9.39 -8.03
N HIS A 45 -3.78 10.05 -6.90
CA HIS A 45 -4.76 10.06 -5.81
C HIS A 45 -5.99 10.94 -6.09
N GLU A 46 -5.84 12.00 -6.89
CA GLU A 46 -6.99 12.76 -7.42
C GLU A 46 -7.89 11.85 -8.26
N PHE A 47 -7.29 11.04 -9.12
CA PHE A 47 -8.02 10.10 -9.95
C PHE A 47 -8.72 9.01 -9.13
N GLU A 48 -8.10 8.57 -8.04
CA GLU A 48 -8.65 7.62 -7.08
C GLU A 48 -9.74 8.23 -6.18
N GLY A 49 -10.01 9.54 -6.31
CA GLY A 49 -11.08 10.24 -5.60
C GLY A 49 -10.72 10.65 -4.17
N PHE A 50 -9.43 10.58 -3.79
CA PHE A 50 -9.02 10.93 -2.42
C PHE A 50 -9.31 12.40 -2.09
N PHE A 51 -9.19 13.29 -3.07
CA PHE A 51 -9.42 14.73 -2.92
C PHE A 51 -10.87 15.17 -3.12
N ASP A 52 -11.81 14.23 -3.37
CA ASP A 52 -13.24 14.55 -3.42
C ASP A 52 -13.72 15.10 -2.06
N ASN A 53 -13.07 14.68 -0.97
CA ASN A 53 -13.22 15.31 0.34
C ASN A 53 -12.29 16.54 0.44
N PRO A 54 -12.82 17.76 0.67
CA PRO A 54 -12.03 18.97 0.70
C PRO A 54 -11.08 19.06 1.89
N SER A 55 -11.18 18.19 2.90
CA SER A 55 -10.24 18.09 4.02
C SER A 55 -9.10 17.10 3.76
N SER A 56 -9.16 16.30 2.70
CA SER A 56 -8.12 15.32 2.36
C SER A 56 -6.90 16.00 1.73
N ARG A 57 -5.70 15.63 2.20
CA ARG A 57 -4.42 16.17 1.70
C ARG A 57 -3.37 15.07 1.64
N ILE A 58 -2.38 15.25 0.76
CA ILE A 58 -1.20 14.40 0.70
C ILE A 58 0.02 15.26 1.00
N GLY A 59 0.93 14.73 1.79
CA GLY A 59 2.24 15.33 2.04
C GLY A 59 3.34 14.29 2.03
N MET A 60 4.56 14.76 2.22
CA MET A 60 5.75 13.93 2.35
C MET A 60 6.25 14.02 3.79
N ARG A 61 6.54 12.88 4.42
CA ARG A 61 7.26 12.83 5.69
C ARG A 61 8.73 13.15 5.45
N SER A 62 9.27 14.07 6.25
CA SER A 62 10.70 14.30 6.35
C SER A 62 11.43 13.04 6.88
N PRO A 63 12.77 12.94 6.70
CA PRO A 63 13.48 11.76 7.18
C PRO A 63 13.33 11.48 8.67
N VAL A 64 13.27 12.53 9.50
CA VAL A 64 13.02 12.43 10.95
C VAL A 64 11.61 11.87 11.20
N GLU A 65 10.59 12.38 10.51
CA GLU A 65 9.21 11.91 10.66
C GLU A 65 9.06 10.46 10.25
N GLN A 66 9.75 10.01 9.20
CA GLN A 66 9.70 8.60 8.77
C GLN A 66 10.30 7.66 9.82
N VAL A 67 11.48 8.01 10.35
CA VAL A 67 12.12 7.24 11.44
C VAL A 67 11.23 7.19 12.66
N THR A 68 10.65 8.33 13.04
CA THR A 68 9.74 8.44 14.19
C THR A 68 8.46 7.62 13.96
N PHE A 69 7.90 7.66 12.74
CA PHE A 69 6.71 6.90 12.38
C PHE A 69 6.97 5.39 12.43
N ALA A 70 8.08 4.91 11.86
CA ALA A 70 8.50 3.52 11.94
C ALA A 70 8.73 3.05 13.39
N GLN A 71 9.35 3.90 14.23
CA GLN A 71 9.51 3.60 15.65
C GLN A 71 8.18 3.50 16.40
N ARG A 72 7.21 4.38 16.08
CA ARG A 72 5.85 4.29 16.63
C ARG A 72 5.16 2.99 16.20
N LEU A 73 5.22 2.62 14.92
CA LEU A 73 4.67 1.34 14.45
C LEU A 73 5.25 0.16 15.25
N ARG A 74 6.57 0.07 15.41
CA ARG A 74 7.19 -1.00 16.22
C ARG A 74 6.78 -0.98 17.68
N TYR A 75 6.64 0.20 18.27
CA TYR A 75 6.16 0.34 19.65
C TYR A 75 4.78 -0.28 19.84
N HIS A 76 3.90 -0.19 18.85
CA HIS A 76 2.58 -0.82 18.82
C HIS A 76 2.60 -2.26 18.28
N GLY A 77 3.77 -2.89 18.17
CA GLY A 77 3.92 -4.28 17.72
C GLY A 77 3.69 -4.49 16.21
N ILE A 78 3.66 -3.41 15.42
CA ILE A 78 3.49 -3.50 13.97
C ILE A 78 4.85 -3.79 13.34
N PRO A 79 5.01 -4.93 12.62
CA PRO A 79 6.28 -5.34 12.03
C PRO A 79 6.80 -4.31 11.03
N THR A 80 7.95 -3.72 11.33
CA THR A 80 8.71 -2.84 10.44
C THR A 80 10.20 -3.02 10.76
N PRO A 81 11.10 -2.89 9.77
CA PRO A 81 12.53 -2.98 10.02
C PRO A 81 13.01 -1.85 10.94
N GLY A 82 14.12 -2.09 11.64
CA GLY A 82 14.73 -1.04 12.44
C GLY A 82 15.16 0.12 11.57
N THR A 83 14.64 1.31 11.87
CA THR A 83 14.92 2.53 11.12
C THR A 83 15.57 3.55 12.03
N PHE A 84 16.67 4.14 11.56
CA PHE A 84 17.54 5.05 12.29
C PHE A 84 17.88 6.27 11.42
N LEU A 85 18.22 7.39 12.07
CA LEU A 85 18.63 8.62 11.40
C LEU A 85 20.14 8.86 11.63
N ARG A 86 20.88 9.14 10.57
CA ARG A 86 22.26 9.64 10.68
C ARG A 86 22.26 11.13 11.02
N GLN A 87 23.33 11.61 11.65
CA GLN A 87 23.52 13.04 11.91
C GLN A 87 23.48 13.90 10.63
N THR A 88 23.86 13.32 9.50
CA THR A 88 23.85 13.91 8.16
C THR A 88 22.45 13.92 7.51
N GLY A 89 21.42 13.38 8.18
CA GLY A 89 20.02 13.45 7.78
C GLY A 89 19.53 12.30 6.90
N GLU A 90 20.40 11.36 6.53
CA GLU A 90 19.99 10.15 5.80
C GLU A 90 19.47 9.06 6.74
N GLN A 91 18.64 8.18 6.20
CA GLN A 91 18.06 7.07 6.96
C GLN A 91 18.88 5.80 6.76
N LEU A 92 19.01 5.03 7.83
CA LEU A 92 19.51 3.67 7.82
C LEU A 92 18.37 2.75 8.23
N ILE A 93 18.14 1.69 7.45
CA ILE A 93 17.10 0.70 7.70
C ILE A 93 17.76 -0.67 7.78
N ASP A 94 17.35 -1.51 8.73
CA ASP A 94 17.80 -2.89 8.80
C ASP A 94 17.53 -3.62 7.48
N TYR A 95 18.57 -4.21 6.91
CA TYR A 95 18.42 -5.02 5.72
C TYR A 95 17.78 -6.36 6.09
N ILE A 96 16.65 -6.66 5.45
CA ILE A 96 16.00 -7.96 5.58
C ILE A 96 16.37 -8.79 4.34
N PRO A 97 17.12 -9.90 4.50
CA PRO A 97 17.50 -10.76 3.38
C PRO A 97 16.30 -11.55 2.86
N ASP A 98 16.39 -11.97 1.59
CA ASP A 98 15.48 -12.94 0.96
C ASP A 98 13.97 -12.61 1.02
N VAL A 99 13.64 -11.32 1.10
CA VAL A 99 12.26 -10.82 1.08
C VAL A 99 11.73 -10.60 -0.34
N GLU A 100 10.43 -10.75 -0.48
CA GLU A 100 9.68 -10.38 -1.67
C GLU A 100 8.55 -9.40 -1.34
N LYS A 101 8.10 -8.61 -2.32
CA LYS A 101 6.95 -7.73 -2.14
C LYS A 101 5.67 -8.54 -2.33
N LEU A 102 4.66 -8.31 -1.49
CA LEU A 102 3.37 -9.02 -1.60
C LEU A 102 2.76 -8.92 -3.02
N TYR A 103 2.84 -7.73 -3.64
CA TYR A 103 2.39 -7.49 -5.01
C TYR A 103 3.09 -8.41 -6.02
N ASP A 104 4.40 -8.62 -5.87
CA ASP A 104 5.18 -9.47 -6.76
C ASP A 104 4.89 -10.95 -6.53
N LEU A 105 4.57 -11.36 -5.30
CA LEU A 105 4.13 -12.73 -5.00
C LEU A 105 2.80 -13.05 -5.71
N TRP A 106 1.82 -12.14 -5.67
CA TRP A 106 0.58 -12.28 -6.43
C TRP A 106 0.84 -12.37 -7.93
N LEU A 107 1.72 -11.51 -8.48
CA LEU A 107 2.10 -11.58 -9.90
C LEU A 107 2.73 -12.92 -10.30
N LYS A 108 3.51 -13.52 -9.40
CA LYS A 108 4.22 -14.79 -9.64
C LYS A 108 3.39 -16.03 -9.35
N GLN A 109 2.16 -15.86 -8.85
CA GLN A 109 1.31 -16.96 -8.40
C GLN A 109 1.93 -17.78 -7.26
N ASP A 110 2.73 -17.13 -6.41
CA ASP A 110 3.34 -17.77 -5.25
C ASP A 110 2.28 -18.01 -4.17
N PRO A 111 2.17 -19.22 -3.59
CA PRO A 111 1.17 -19.53 -2.57
C PRO A 111 1.28 -18.66 -1.33
N ARG A 112 2.49 -18.18 -0.98
CA ARG A 112 2.70 -17.24 0.14
C ARG A 112 1.87 -15.97 0.00
N ALA A 113 1.51 -15.57 -1.21
CA ALA A 113 0.67 -14.40 -1.45
C ALA A 113 -0.69 -14.52 -0.75
N ALA A 114 -1.35 -15.68 -0.91
CA ALA A 114 -2.64 -15.95 -0.28
C ALA A 114 -2.50 -16.08 1.25
N ASP A 115 -1.46 -16.78 1.71
CA ASP A 115 -1.23 -17.03 3.14
C ASP A 115 -0.93 -15.74 3.93
N THR A 116 -0.22 -14.78 3.32
CA THR A 116 0.22 -13.55 3.99
C THR A 116 -0.72 -12.36 3.83
N THR A 117 -1.60 -12.37 2.83
CA THR A 117 -2.53 -11.25 2.60
C THR A 117 -3.43 -10.95 3.82
N PRO A 118 -4.03 -11.94 4.51
CA PRO A 118 -4.80 -11.67 5.73
C PRO A 118 -3.97 -10.97 6.82
N GLU A 119 -2.71 -11.38 6.96
CA GLU A 119 -1.80 -10.81 7.95
C GLU A 119 -1.42 -9.36 7.60
N VAL A 120 -1.21 -9.04 6.32
CA VAL A 120 -1.02 -7.64 5.87
C VAL A 120 -2.24 -6.78 6.19
N PHE A 121 -3.46 -7.25 5.89
CA PHE A 121 -4.67 -6.51 6.26
C PHE A 121 -4.75 -6.28 7.77
N ARG A 122 -4.45 -7.30 8.57
CA ARG A 122 -4.41 -7.21 10.03
C ARG A 122 -3.41 -6.16 10.52
N VAL A 123 -2.19 -6.16 9.98
CA VAL A 123 -1.13 -5.22 10.34
C VAL A 123 -1.50 -3.77 9.99
N VAL A 124 -2.16 -3.54 8.86
CA VAL A 124 -2.66 -2.21 8.46
C VAL A 124 -3.77 -1.76 9.40
N MET A 125 -4.71 -2.65 9.75
CA MET A 125 -5.74 -2.35 10.74
C MET A 125 -5.15 -1.99 12.11
N MET A 126 -4.15 -2.73 12.59
CA MET A 126 -3.46 -2.39 13.84
C MET A 126 -2.86 -0.98 13.80
N ALA A 127 -2.26 -0.57 12.67
CA ALA A 127 -1.76 0.80 12.52
C ALA A 127 -2.90 1.82 12.61
N HIS A 128 -4.00 1.54 11.91
CA HIS A 128 -5.19 2.40 11.89
C HIS A 128 -5.91 2.53 13.24
N GLU A 129 -5.90 1.49 14.07
CA GLU A 129 -6.41 1.51 15.45
C GLU A 129 -5.64 2.48 16.34
N GLU A 130 -4.36 2.69 16.04
CA GLU A 130 -3.46 3.60 16.76
C GLU A 130 -3.38 4.98 16.09
N ASP A 131 -4.33 5.28 15.19
CA ASP A 131 -4.38 6.49 14.35
C ASP A 131 -3.07 6.72 13.56
N LEU A 132 -2.41 5.63 13.16
CA LEU A 132 -1.23 5.62 12.30
C LEU A 132 -1.63 5.17 10.89
N VAL A 133 -1.59 6.09 9.93
CA VAL A 133 -1.83 5.78 8.50
C VAL A 133 -0.49 5.73 7.76
N PRO A 134 0.04 4.53 7.40
CA PRO A 134 1.30 4.40 6.68
C PRO A 134 1.47 5.32 5.47
N GLY A 135 0.45 5.40 4.62
CA GLY A 135 0.25 6.38 3.55
C GLY A 135 0.56 5.89 2.12
N ASP A 136 1.16 4.71 1.95
CA ASP A 136 1.48 4.13 0.63
C ASP A 136 1.37 2.58 0.66
N VAL A 137 0.28 2.08 1.24
CA VAL A 137 0.02 0.63 1.34
C VAL A 137 -0.58 0.13 0.02
N THR A 138 0.19 -0.64 -0.75
CA THR A 138 -0.15 -0.99 -2.14
C THR A 138 0.18 -2.42 -2.54
N GLY A 139 0.65 -3.25 -1.62
CA GLY A 139 1.28 -4.54 -1.89
C GLY A 139 2.77 -4.43 -2.25
N LYS A 140 3.26 -3.24 -2.61
CA LYS A 140 4.67 -3.02 -3.02
C LYS A 140 5.59 -2.57 -1.88
N ASN A 141 5.02 -2.23 -0.73
CA ASN A 141 5.70 -1.71 0.44
C ASN A 141 5.50 -2.63 1.66
N GLU A 142 5.00 -3.83 1.41
CA GLU A 142 4.76 -4.92 2.33
C GLU A 142 5.69 -6.04 1.91
N LEU A 143 6.75 -6.22 2.70
CA LEU A 143 7.75 -7.25 2.51
C LEU A 143 7.25 -8.55 3.13
N VAL A 144 7.54 -9.66 2.46
CA VAL A 144 7.20 -11.01 2.87
C VAL A 144 8.48 -11.84 2.93
N THR A 145 8.78 -12.45 4.07
CA THR A 145 9.92 -13.35 4.25
C THR A 145 9.65 -14.74 3.67
N PRO A 146 10.67 -15.60 3.51
CA PRO A 146 10.47 -17.01 3.16
C PRO A 146 9.54 -17.75 4.13
N GLU A 147 9.57 -17.38 5.41
CA GLU A 147 8.73 -17.92 6.49
C GLU A 147 7.32 -17.29 6.55
N ALA A 148 6.94 -16.49 5.55
CA ALA A 148 5.64 -15.83 5.46
C ALA A 148 5.39 -14.77 6.55
N GLU A 149 6.45 -14.19 7.13
CA GLU A 149 6.34 -13.02 8.00
C GLU A 149 6.23 -11.75 7.16
N VAL A 150 5.48 -10.77 7.66
CA VAL A 150 5.25 -9.49 6.95
C VAL A 150 6.00 -8.35 7.62
N ALA A 151 6.43 -7.35 6.85
CA ALA A 151 6.93 -6.08 7.37
C ALA A 151 6.52 -4.91 6.48
N LEU A 152 6.04 -3.82 7.08
CA LEU A 152 5.75 -2.58 6.36
C LEU A 152 7.04 -1.76 6.20
N ILE A 153 7.21 -1.18 5.02
CA ILE A 153 8.30 -0.25 4.69
C ILE A 153 7.76 0.99 3.98
N ASP A 154 8.66 1.90 3.65
CA ASP A 154 8.41 3.08 2.82
C ASP A 154 7.29 4.01 3.33
N PHE A 155 7.61 4.77 4.39
CA PHE A 155 6.68 5.72 5.00
C PHE A 155 6.84 7.16 4.46
N ASP A 156 7.33 7.32 3.23
CA ASP A 156 7.59 8.63 2.62
C ASP A 156 6.30 9.47 2.49
N ILE A 157 5.18 8.84 2.12
CA ILE A 157 3.91 9.52 1.84
C ILE A 157 3.05 9.57 3.09
N ARG A 158 2.45 10.74 3.35
CA ARG A 158 1.47 10.93 4.42
C ARG A 158 0.13 11.33 3.83
N LEU A 159 -0.90 10.58 4.21
CA LEU A 159 -2.29 10.93 3.95
C LEU A 159 -2.86 11.69 5.15
N PHE A 160 -3.62 12.75 4.87
CA PHE A 160 -4.33 13.55 5.84
C PHE A 160 -5.80 13.58 5.49
N GLY A 161 -6.64 13.71 6.51
CA GLY A 161 -8.09 13.84 6.36
C GLY A 161 -8.82 12.73 7.10
N PRO A 162 -10.14 12.90 7.31
CA PRO A 162 -10.95 11.94 8.07
C PRO A 162 -11.11 10.59 7.37
N GLU A 163 -10.86 10.52 6.06
CA GLU A 163 -11.09 9.34 5.21
C GLU A 163 -9.80 8.61 4.81
N ALA A 164 -8.66 9.00 5.39
CA ALA A 164 -7.34 8.48 5.01
C ALA A 164 -7.22 6.96 5.22
N ARG A 165 -7.82 6.43 6.30
CA ARG A 165 -7.79 5.01 6.64
C ARG A 165 -8.61 4.18 5.65
N GLU A 166 -9.83 4.62 5.36
CA GLU A 166 -10.74 3.99 4.42
C GLU A 166 -10.15 3.97 3.00
N PHE A 167 -9.58 5.10 2.58
CA PHE A 167 -8.88 5.21 1.30
C PHE A 167 -7.73 4.22 1.20
N GLU A 168 -6.81 4.23 2.17
CA GLU A 168 -5.63 3.36 2.16
C GLU A 168 -6.02 1.87 2.13
N TYR A 169 -7.00 1.49 2.93
CA TYR A 169 -7.46 0.11 3.02
C TYR A 169 -8.11 -0.38 1.71
N ALA A 170 -8.97 0.45 1.11
CA ALA A 170 -9.55 0.17 -0.19
C ALA A 170 -8.50 0.14 -1.31
N ASN A 171 -7.50 1.02 -1.26
CA ASN A 171 -6.42 1.07 -2.24
C ASN A 171 -5.58 -0.22 -2.18
N LEU A 172 -5.22 -0.72 -0.98
CA LEU A 172 -4.52 -2.00 -0.84
C LEU A 172 -5.30 -3.14 -1.51
N MET A 173 -6.60 -3.28 -1.21
CA MET A 173 -7.46 -4.31 -1.83
C MET A 173 -7.45 -4.20 -3.36
N TYR A 174 -7.62 -3.00 -3.88
CA TYR A 174 -7.60 -2.74 -5.32
C TYR A 174 -6.26 -3.11 -5.95
N ARG A 175 -5.15 -2.67 -5.36
CA ARG A 175 -3.80 -2.91 -5.89
C ARG A 175 -3.44 -4.39 -5.89
N LEU A 176 -3.79 -5.13 -4.83
CA LEU A 176 -3.63 -6.58 -4.78
C LEU A 176 -4.52 -7.29 -5.81
N SER A 177 -5.76 -6.83 -6.01
CA SER A 177 -6.65 -7.41 -7.02
C SER A 177 -6.10 -7.26 -8.43
N ARG A 178 -5.46 -6.12 -8.72
CA ARG A 178 -4.72 -5.94 -9.97
C ARG A 178 -3.52 -6.87 -10.07
N ALA A 179 -2.76 -7.06 -9.00
CA ALA A 179 -1.63 -7.98 -8.98
C ALA A 179 -2.07 -9.42 -9.26
N ALA A 180 -3.10 -9.89 -8.55
CA ALA A 180 -3.68 -11.21 -8.72
C ALA A 180 -4.20 -11.40 -10.16
N HIS A 181 -4.98 -10.45 -10.68
CA HIS A 181 -5.49 -10.51 -12.06
C HIS A 181 -4.37 -10.58 -13.10
N ARG A 182 -3.30 -9.78 -12.94
CA ARG A 182 -2.13 -9.77 -13.83
C ARG A 182 -1.32 -11.06 -13.78
N GLY A 183 -1.17 -11.64 -12.58
CA GLY A 183 -0.48 -12.90 -12.40
C GLY A 183 -1.28 -14.05 -13.03
N SER A 184 -2.55 -14.15 -12.66
CA SER A 184 -3.54 -15.05 -13.24
C SER A 184 -4.96 -14.68 -12.78
N PRO A 185 -5.92 -14.44 -13.69
CA PRO A 185 -7.31 -14.13 -13.31
C PRO A 185 -7.96 -15.20 -12.39
N ARG A 186 -7.46 -16.44 -12.41
CA ARG A 186 -7.92 -17.53 -11.52
C ARG A 186 -7.60 -17.29 -10.04
N GLN A 187 -6.71 -16.36 -9.73
CA GLN A 187 -6.37 -15.97 -8.36
C GLN A 187 -7.37 -14.98 -7.77
N LEU A 188 -8.19 -14.31 -8.59
CA LEU A 188 -9.17 -13.35 -8.09
C LEU A 188 -10.12 -13.98 -7.07
N PRO A 189 -10.76 -15.14 -7.32
CA PRO A 189 -11.63 -15.76 -6.31
C PRO A 189 -10.96 -15.97 -4.95
N VAL A 190 -9.70 -16.42 -4.94
CA VAL A 190 -8.93 -16.63 -3.69
C VAL A 190 -8.75 -15.32 -2.92
N LEU A 191 -8.33 -14.25 -3.61
CA LEU A 191 -8.24 -12.93 -2.98
C LEU A 191 -9.63 -12.41 -2.54
N GLY A 192 -10.69 -12.78 -3.27
CA GLY A 192 -12.07 -12.41 -2.95
C GLY A 192 -12.54 -12.95 -1.65
N ASP A 193 -12.31 -14.24 -1.42
CA ASP A 193 -12.65 -14.89 -0.16
C ASP A 193 -11.92 -14.22 0.99
N ILE A 194 -10.61 -13.93 0.84
CA ILE A 194 -9.83 -13.18 1.84
C ILE A 194 -10.40 -11.78 2.10
N CYS A 195 -10.71 -11.03 1.04
CA CYS A 195 -11.27 -9.67 1.16
C CYS A 195 -12.66 -9.69 1.81
N LYS A 196 -13.54 -10.64 1.43
CA LYS A 196 -14.87 -10.81 2.01
C LYS A 196 -14.78 -11.14 3.49
N ASP A 197 -13.97 -12.13 3.86
CA ASP A 197 -13.77 -12.51 5.27
C ASP A 197 -13.28 -11.32 6.10
N THR A 198 -12.33 -10.56 5.55
CA THR A 198 -11.77 -9.38 6.20
C THR A 198 -12.82 -8.27 6.36
N LEU A 199 -13.58 -7.93 5.31
CA LEU A 199 -14.62 -6.89 5.34
C LEU A 199 -15.80 -7.26 6.24
N CYS A 200 -16.10 -8.56 6.34
CA CYS A 200 -17.14 -9.06 7.23
C CYS A 200 -16.68 -9.14 8.70
N SER A 201 -15.40 -8.99 8.98
CA SER A 201 -14.87 -9.03 10.34
C SER A 201 -15.45 -7.89 11.21
N ARG A 202 -15.65 -8.19 12.49
CA ARG A 202 -16.12 -7.21 13.48
C ARG A 202 -15.17 -6.01 13.58
N GLN A 203 -13.86 -6.25 13.45
CA GLN A 203 -12.83 -5.22 13.57
C GLN A 203 -12.96 -4.17 12.46
N VAL A 204 -13.09 -4.58 11.20
CA VAL A 204 -13.33 -3.63 10.09
C VAL A 204 -14.60 -2.83 10.33
N ARG A 205 -15.70 -3.49 10.72
CA ARG A 205 -16.98 -2.81 10.97
C ARG A 205 -16.90 -1.76 12.08
N SER A 206 -16.03 -1.93 13.07
CA SER A 206 -15.84 -0.95 14.16
C SER A 206 -14.85 0.15 13.82
N LEU A 207 -13.87 -0.13 12.96
CA LEU A 207 -12.73 0.77 12.73
C LEU A 207 -12.98 1.77 11.60
N TYR A 208 -13.72 1.37 10.56
CA TYR A 208 -13.88 2.16 9.34
C TYR A 208 -15.31 2.69 9.19
N ASP A 209 -15.43 3.93 8.66
CA ASP A 209 -16.73 4.38 8.14
C ASP A 209 -17.08 3.56 6.89
N ARG A 210 -18.07 2.70 7.05
CA ARG A 210 -18.44 1.73 6.03
C ARG A 210 -18.88 2.41 4.73
N THR A 211 -19.62 3.51 4.82
CA THR A 211 -20.10 4.23 3.62
C THR A 211 -18.93 4.75 2.80
N THR A 212 -17.95 5.36 3.47
CA THR A 212 -16.71 5.90 2.88
C THR A 212 -15.86 4.79 2.27
N LEU A 213 -15.65 3.68 3.00
CA LEU A 213 -14.89 2.53 2.50
C LEU A 213 -15.52 1.95 1.22
N LEU A 214 -16.83 1.69 1.24
CA LEU A 214 -17.56 1.18 0.07
C LEU A 214 -17.48 2.16 -1.12
N ARG A 215 -17.55 3.47 -0.87
CA ARG A 215 -17.41 4.49 -1.91
C ARG A 215 -16.06 4.40 -2.63
N TYR A 216 -14.96 4.27 -1.88
CA TYR A 216 -13.63 4.11 -2.50
C TYR A 216 -13.50 2.79 -3.25
N MET A 217 -13.99 1.68 -2.68
CA MET A 217 -13.99 0.40 -3.38
C MET A 217 -14.81 0.44 -4.67
N HIS A 218 -15.98 1.08 -4.68
CA HIS A 218 -16.75 1.31 -5.91
C HIS A 218 -15.98 2.17 -6.92
N ARG A 219 -15.30 3.23 -6.45
CA ARG A 219 -14.44 4.06 -7.30
C ARG A 219 -13.34 3.21 -7.94
N PHE A 220 -12.64 2.39 -7.18
CA PHE A 220 -11.60 1.50 -7.69
C PHE A 220 -12.13 0.42 -8.64
N ALA A 221 -13.33 -0.11 -8.39
CA ALA A 221 -14.01 -0.99 -9.33
C ALA A 221 -14.28 -0.28 -10.66
N TRP A 222 -14.82 0.93 -10.62
CA TRP A 222 -15.04 1.75 -11.81
C TRP A 222 -13.73 2.09 -12.54
N LEU A 223 -12.64 2.37 -11.82
CA LEU A 223 -11.32 2.58 -12.43
C LEU A 223 -10.81 1.36 -13.22
N SER A 224 -11.28 0.16 -12.86
CA SER A 224 -10.92 -1.10 -13.51
C SER A 224 -11.65 -1.33 -14.85
N THR A 225 -12.75 -0.62 -15.13
CA THR A 225 -13.51 -0.76 -16.38
C THR A 225 -12.91 0.03 -17.56
N GLY A 226 -11.95 0.91 -17.29
CA GLY A 226 -11.27 1.74 -18.27
C GLY A 226 -12.11 2.85 -18.93
N GLU A 227 -13.44 2.89 -18.73
CA GLU A 227 -14.27 4.06 -19.04
C GLU A 227 -13.85 5.29 -18.20
N GLY A 228 -13.39 5.05 -16.97
CA GLY A 228 -12.78 6.09 -16.15
C GLY A 228 -11.42 6.57 -16.65
N SER A 229 -10.64 5.69 -17.30
CA SER A 229 -9.31 6.02 -17.81
C SER A 229 -9.34 6.81 -19.13
N ALA A 230 -10.39 6.68 -19.95
CA ALA A 230 -10.47 7.28 -21.29
C ALA A 230 -10.86 8.77 -21.32
N LYS A 231 -11.46 9.33 -20.25
CA LYS A 231 -11.88 10.74 -20.19
C LYS A 231 -10.73 11.75 -19.99
N LEU A 232 -9.47 11.33 -20.05
CA LEU A 232 -8.29 12.08 -19.59
C LEU A 232 -7.22 12.31 -20.67
N HIS A 233 -7.58 12.33 -21.95
CA HIS A 233 -6.64 12.48 -23.08
C HIS A 233 -5.97 13.85 -23.16
N GLY A 234 -4.87 13.96 -22.41
CA GLY A 234 -3.83 14.99 -22.48
C GLY A 234 -2.56 14.61 -21.70
N MET A 235 -2.67 13.65 -20.77
CA MET A 235 -1.53 13.07 -20.05
C MET A 235 -1.38 11.60 -20.46
N THR A 236 -0.16 11.18 -20.80
CA THR A 236 0.17 9.78 -21.07
C THR A 236 -0.34 8.92 -19.90
N PRO A 237 -1.15 7.86 -20.13
CA PRO A 237 -1.73 7.09 -19.04
C PRO A 237 -0.61 6.46 -18.20
N ILE A 238 -0.45 6.94 -16.97
CA ILE A 238 0.45 6.37 -15.96
C ILE A 238 -0.09 5.01 -15.50
N ILE A 239 -1.42 4.85 -15.55
CA ILE A 239 -2.12 3.60 -15.27
C ILE A 239 -2.59 3.04 -16.62
N ARG A 240 -1.97 1.96 -17.11
CA ARG A 240 -2.52 1.20 -18.23
C ARG A 240 -3.84 0.56 -17.75
N PRO A 241 -4.98 0.85 -18.40
CA PRO A 241 -6.23 0.18 -18.09
C PRO A 241 -6.07 -1.31 -18.41
N GLU A 242 -6.31 -2.14 -17.40
CA GLU A 242 -6.50 -3.58 -17.60
C GLU A 242 -7.99 -3.81 -17.51
N TYR A 243 -8.62 -3.66 -18.67
CA TYR A 243 -10.04 -3.93 -18.86
C TYR A 243 -10.31 -5.36 -18.44
N SER A 244 -10.96 -5.52 -17.30
CA SER A 244 -11.41 -6.82 -16.85
C SER A 244 -12.76 -6.63 -16.19
N ALA A 245 -13.82 -6.99 -16.92
CA ALA A 245 -15.14 -7.13 -16.35
C ALA A 245 -15.09 -8.05 -15.12
N GLU A 246 -14.19 -9.04 -15.10
CA GLU A 246 -13.95 -9.95 -13.99
C GLU A 246 -13.46 -9.19 -12.74
N LEU A 247 -12.49 -8.27 -12.86
CA LEU A 247 -12.03 -7.44 -11.74
C LEU A 247 -13.11 -6.48 -11.21
N PHE A 248 -13.91 -5.91 -12.12
CA PHE A 248 -15.06 -5.09 -11.72
C PHE A 248 -16.12 -5.91 -10.97
N HIS A 249 -16.57 -7.02 -11.55
CA HIS A 249 -17.57 -7.90 -10.94
C HIS A 249 -17.07 -8.46 -9.60
N PHE A 250 -15.79 -8.82 -9.53
CA PHE A 250 -15.13 -9.23 -8.30
C PHE A 250 -15.26 -8.18 -7.19
N LEU A 251 -14.87 -6.93 -7.46
CA LEU A 251 -14.94 -5.86 -6.46
C LEU A 251 -16.38 -5.58 -6.04
N ILE A 252 -17.35 -5.62 -6.97
CA ILE A 252 -18.78 -5.49 -6.65
C ILE A 252 -19.29 -6.66 -5.80
N GLU A 253 -18.90 -7.89 -6.10
CA GLU A 253 -19.31 -9.07 -5.32
C GLU A 253 -18.77 -9.01 -3.88
N VAL A 254 -17.50 -8.60 -3.73
CA VAL A 254 -16.88 -8.35 -2.43
C VAL A 254 -17.68 -7.28 -1.65
N LEU A 255 -18.16 -6.25 -2.34
CA LEU A 255 -18.97 -5.18 -1.75
C LEU A 255 -20.36 -5.66 -1.31
N GLU A 256 -21.05 -6.43 -2.15
CA GLU A 256 -22.41 -6.94 -1.89
C GLU A 256 -22.44 -7.91 -0.70
N CYS A 257 -21.41 -8.77 -0.54
CA CYS A 257 -21.29 -9.64 0.63
C CYS A 257 -21.22 -8.86 1.95
N SER A 258 -20.58 -7.68 1.95
CA SER A 258 -20.51 -6.84 3.16
C SER A 258 -21.88 -6.28 3.57
N ILE A 259 -22.81 -6.10 2.61
CA ILE A 259 -24.13 -5.50 2.78
C ILE A 259 -25.14 -6.45 3.40
N HIS A 260 -25.13 -7.72 2.98
CA HIS A 260 -26.16 -8.66 3.39
C HIS A 260 -25.86 -9.43 4.69
N GLN A 261 -24.66 -9.31 5.26
CA GLN A 261 -24.30 -9.96 6.54
C GLN A 261 -24.36 -9.00 7.76
N SER A 262 -25.05 -7.87 7.61
CA SER A 262 -25.26 -6.86 8.66
C SER A 262 -26.72 -6.72 9.11
N GLU A 263 -27.61 -7.55 8.55
CA GLU A 263 -28.97 -7.79 9.06
C GLU A 263 -29.00 -9.11 9.85
#